data_AF-A0A822BFV4-F1
#
_entry.id   AF-A0A822BFV4-F1
#
_cell.length_a   1.000
_cell.length_b   1.000
_cell.length_c   1.000
_cell.angle_alpha   90.00
_cell.angle_beta   90.00
_cell.angle_gamma   90.00
#
_symmetry.space_group_name_H-M   'P 1'
#
loop_
_entity.id
_entity.type
_entity.pdbx_description
1 polymer ?
#
loop_
_entity_poly.entity_id
_entity_poly.type
_entity_poly.pdbx_seq_one_letter_code
_entity_poly.pdbx_strand_id
1 'polypeptide(L)'
;MDISLARAARYSSTFESFNNERRYILLTLLYNGYPSTFIDKEFHKFFYEYINSTSFLPIINNEKQFFIMHNQLLDQPTYRASQVATSAATADLDNNQTDDKINESTEARTKQNPAQKPQHADQILIHYNHEKRLDSIKRDMHKAYDKVFKNTPVGDIKMIVGNRNRRDAKHQLIRKRPNKHLLQNKPVQKGRNRKQHQQKQNETMSTEYNNPNTITEHNQIQ
;
A
#
# COMPACT_ATOMS: atom_id res chain seq x y z
N MET A 1 -4.64 -6.98 -5.14
CA MET A 1 -5.34 -6.54 -6.36
C MET A 1 -5.26 -5.03 -6.46
N ASP A 2 -5.66 -4.36 -5.39
CA ASP A 2 -5.69 -2.89 -5.20
C ASP A 2 -4.41 -2.20 -5.66
N ILE A 3 -3.23 -2.70 -5.29
CA ILE A 3 -1.93 -2.10 -5.67
C ILE A 3 -1.72 -2.06 -7.19
N SER A 4 -2.09 -3.12 -7.92
CA SER A 4 -1.88 -3.20 -9.37
C SER A 4 -2.81 -2.25 -10.12
N LEU A 5 -4.06 -2.11 -9.67
CA LEU A 5 -5.04 -1.23 -10.29
C LEU A 5 -4.77 0.25 -9.96
N ALA A 6 -4.38 0.56 -8.71
CA ALA A 6 -3.87 1.87 -8.31
C ALA A 6 -2.66 2.28 -9.15
N ARG A 7 -1.74 1.34 -9.38
CA ARG A 7 -0.56 1.54 -10.21
C ARG A 7 -0.94 1.84 -11.66
N ALA A 8 -1.82 1.02 -12.25
CA ALA A 8 -2.30 1.25 -13.61
C ALA A 8 -2.92 2.64 -13.74
N ALA A 9 -3.82 2.99 -12.82
CA ALA A 9 -4.43 4.32 -12.76
C ALA A 9 -3.38 5.44 -12.69
N ARG A 10 -2.39 5.37 -11.79
CA ARG A 10 -1.36 6.42 -11.64
C ARG A 10 -0.45 6.61 -12.86
N TYR A 11 -0.04 5.51 -13.50
CA TYR A 11 0.99 5.57 -14.55
C TYR A 11 0.41 5.64 -15.97
N SER A 12 -0.88 5.42 -16.15
CA SER A 12 -1.53 5.64 -17.44
C SER A 12 -1.66 7.13 -17.71
N SER A 13 -1.16 7.56 -18.88
CA SER A 13 -1.26 8.95 -19.34
C SER A 13 -2.60 9.26 -20.01
N THR A 14 -3.33 8.24 -20.46
CA THR A 14 -4.61 8.36 -21.14
C THR A 14 -5.62 7.37 -20.59
N PHE A 15 -6.91 7.68 -20.73
CA PHE A 15 -7.98 6.76 -20.34
C PHE A 15 -7.91 5.43 -21.11
N GLU A 16 -7.52 5.45 -22.37
CA GLU A 16 -7.36 4.23 -23.18
C GLU A 16 -6.20 3.36 -22.70
N SER A 17 -5.06 3.96 -22.36
CA SER A 17 -3.93 3.25 -21.73
C SER A 17 -4.36 2.58 -20.43
N PHE A 18 -5.14 3.28 -19.61
CA PHE A 18 -5.69 2.74 -18.37
C PHE A 18 -6.64 1.58 -18.62
N ASN A 19 -7.56 1.70 -19.59
CA ASN A 19 -8.48 0.61 -19.94
C ASN A 19 -7.76 -0.64 -20.42
N ASN A 20 -6.69 -0.48 -21.20
CA ASN A 20 -5.88 -1.58 -21.68
C ASN A 20 -5.17 -2.30 -20.54
N GLU A 21 -4.57 -1.57 -19.60
CA GLU A 21 -3.97 -2.16 -18.39
C GLU A 21 -5.04 -2.83 -17.49
N ARG A 22 -6.20 -2.19 -17.31
CA ARG A 22 -7.32 -2.77 -16.56
C ARG A 22 -7.77 -4.10 -17.17
N ARG A 23 -7.93 -4.16 -18.49
CA ARG A 23 -8.27 -5.40 -19.22
C ARG A 23 -7.18 -6.46 -19.05
N TYR A 24 -5.91 -6.06 -19.16
CA TYR A 24 -4.79 -6.97 -18.96
C TYR A 24 -4.76 -7.57 -17.55
N ILE A 25 -4.98 -6.75 -16.51
CA ILE A 25 -5.08 -7.22 -15.12
C ILE A 25 -6.25 -8.21 -14.96
N LEU A 26 -7.43 -7.87 -15.50
CA LEU A 26 -8.62 -8.72 -15.48
C LEU A 26 -8.35 -10.09 -16.13
N LEU A 27 -7.84 -10.09 -17.36
CA LEU A 27 -7.50 -11.31 -18.10
C LEU A 27 -6.46 -12.15 -17.37
N THR A 28 -5.44 -11.50 -16.80
CA THR A 28 -4.39 -12.20 -16.03
C THR A 28 -4.99 -12.89 -14.81
N LEU A 29 -5.90 -12.26 -14.08
CA LEU A 29 -6.53 -12.87 -12.90
C LEU A 29 -7.45 -14.03 -13.29
N LEU A 30 -8.23 -13.87 -14.35
CA LEU A 30 -9.05 -14.96 -14.90
C LEU A 30 -8.18 -16.16 -15.30
N TYR A 31 -7.09 -15.92 -16.02
CA TYR A 31 -6.15 -16.97 -16.43
C TYR A 31 -5.48 -17.69 -15.25
N ASN A 32 -5.27 -16.99 -14.14
CA ASN A 32 -4.76 -17.59 -12.90
C ASN A 32 -5.86 -18.30 -12.07
N GLY A 33 -7.05 -18.47 -12.61
CA GLY A 33 -8.15 -19.23 -12.00
C GLY A 33 -8.76 -18.53 -10.78
N TYR A 34 -8.81 -17.20 -10.80
CA TYR A 34 -9.57 -16.43 -9.82
C TYR A 34 -11.05 -16.39 -10.22
N PRO A 35 -12.01 -16.59 -9.28
CA PRO A 35 -13.43 -16.47 -9.58
C PRO A 35 -13.80 -15.05 -10.04
N SER A 36 -14.65 -14.92 -11.06
CA SER A 36 -15.12 -13.61 -11.55
C SER A 36 -15.73 -12.77 -10.45
N THR A 37 -16.61 -13.36 -9.63
CA THR A 37 -17.23 -12.71 -8.46
C THR A 37 -16.22 -12.11 -7.47
N PHE A 38 -15.07 -12.75 -7.27
CA PHE A 38 -13.99 -12.21 -6.44
C PHE A 38 -13.33 -11.01 -7.12
N ILE A 39 -13.05 -11.13 -8.43
CA ILE A 39 -12.44 -10.06 -9.21
C ILE A 39 -13.33 -8.82 -9.22
N ASP A 40 -14.62 -8.99 -9.49
CA ASP A 40 -15.61 -7.92 -9.53
C ASP A 40 -15.70 -7.21 -8.17
N LYS A 41 -15.73 -7.97 -7.07
CA LYS A 41 -15.74 -7.42 -5.72
C LYS A 41 -14.51 -6.57 -5.41
N GLU A 42 -13.32 -7.04 -5.75
CA GLU A 42 -12.07 -6.31 -5.50
C GLU A 42 -11.96 -5.05 -6.38
N PHE A 43 -12.37 -5.13 -7.65
CA PHE A 43 -12.44 -3.96 -8.52
C PHE A 43 -13.44 -2.94 -7.99
N HIS A 44 -14.62 -3.41 -7.57
CA HIS A 44 -15.65 -2.54 -7.02
C HIS A 44 -15.18 -1.84 -5.74
N LYS A 45 -14.54 -2.60 -4.83
CA LYS A 45 -13.93 -2.04 -3.61
C LYS A 45 -12.94 -0.94 -3.95
N PHE A 46 -12.01 -1.20 -4.87
CA PHE A 46 -11.03 -0.20 -5.30
C PHE A 46 -11.73 1.07 -5.82
N PHE A 47 -12.64 0.94 -6.78
CA PHE A 47 -13.28 2.13 -7.36
C PHE A 47 -14.18 2.88 -6.38
N TYR A 48 -14.81 2.19 -5.43
CA TYR A 48 -15.62 2.82 -4.38
C TYR A 48 -14.76 3.67 -3.43
N GLU A 49 -13.53 3.21 -3.13
CA GLU A 49 -12.61 3.89 -2.21
C GLU A 49 -12.08 5.21 -2.80
N TYR A 50 -11.98 5.30 -4.13
CA TYR A 50 -11.42 6.46 -4.83
C TYR A 50 -12.48 7.37 -5.49
N ILE A 51 -13.58 6.81 -5.97
CA ILE A 51 -14.64 7.57 -6.64
C ILE A 51 -15.75 7.84 -5.62
N ASN A 52 -15.92 9.11 -5.26
CA ASN A 52 -16.91 9.54 -4.27
C ASN A 52 -18.31 9.05 -4.68
N SER A 53 -18.84 8.09 -3.92
CA SER A 53 -19.86 7.15 -4.39
C SER A 53 -21.28 7.66 -4.14
N THR A 54 -21.79 8.46 -5.07
CA THR A 54 -23.24 8.65 -5.21
C THR A 54 -23.84 7.77 -6.31
N SER A 55 -23.04 7.03 -7.08
CA SER A 55 -23.49 6.22 -8.22
C SER A 55 -23.30 4.73 -7.99
N PHE A 56 -24.35 3.94 -8.20
CA PHE A 56 -24.45 2.53 -7.80
C PHE A 56 -23.57 1.54 -8.61
N LEU A 57 -22.74 2.02 -9.54
CA LEU A 57 -21.78 1.22 -10.29
C LEU A 57 -20.57 2.11 -10.65
N PRO A 58 -19.41 2.00 -9.99
CA PRO A 58 -18.26 2.82 -10.28
C PRO A 58 -17.48 2.17 -11.44
N ILE A 59 -18.14 2.03 -12.59
CA ILE A 59 -17.42 1.74 -13.83
C ILE A 59 -16.95 3.10 -14.35
N ILE A 60 -15.64 3.29 -14.39
CA ILE A 60 -15.04 4.43 -15.09
C ILE A 60 -15.37 4.25 -16.58
N ASN A 61 -16.39 4.98 -17.02
CA ASN A 61 -16.94 4.89 -18.37
C ASN A 61 -16.50 6.05 -19.25
N ASN A 62 -15.97 7.10 -18.64
CA ASN A 62 -15.52 8.28 -19.36
C ASN A 62 -14.18 8.78 -18.84
N GLU A 63 -13.51 9.53 -19.70
CA GLU A 63 -12.21 10.12 -19.46
C GLU A 63 -12.22 11.12 -18.28
N LYS A 64 -13.32 11.86 -18.07
CA LYS A 64 -13.46 12.80 -16.95
C LYS A 64 -13.39 12.09 -15.59
N GLN A 65 -14.08 10.97 -15.43
CA GLN A 65 -14.03 10.13 -14.22
C GLN A 65 -12.62 9.58 -13.99
N PHE A 66 -11.95 9.15 -15.06
CA PHE A 66 -10.56 8.70 -14.98
C PHE A 66 -9.64 9.80 -14.48
N PHE A 67 -9.72 11.02 -15.02
CA PHE A 67 -8.86 12.13 -14.59
C PHE A 67 -9.09 12.53 -13.13
N ILE A 68 -10.34 12.53 -12.66
CA ILE A 68 -10.65 12.79 -11.25
C ILE A 68 -9.95 11.76 -10.35
N MET A 69 -10.13 10.47 -10.65
CA MET A 69 -9.47 9.38 -9.92
C MET A 69 -7.94 9.47 -10.01
N HIS A 70 -7.40 9.79 -11.20
CA HIS A 70 -5.97 9.90 -11.47
C HIS A 70 -5.33 10.97 -10.59
N ASN A 71 -5.91 12.18 -10.57
CA ASN A 71 -5.43 13.28 -9.76
C ASN A 71 -5.47 12.95 -8.26
N GLN A 72 -6.56 12.35 -7.78
CA GLN A 72 -6.66 11.90 -6.38
C GLN A 72 -5.57 10.87 -6.01
N LEU A 73 -5.22 9.99 -6.94
CA LEU A 73 -4.18 8.99 -6.73
C LEU A 73 -2.76 9.57 -6.81
N LEU A 74 -2.53 10.63 -7.60
CA LEU A 74 -1.23 11.29 -7.67
C LEU A 74 -0.83 11.91 -6.32
N ASP A 75 -1.78 12.52 -5.63
CA ASP A 75 -1.54 13.19 -4.34
C ASP A 75 -1.30 12.19 -3.20
N GLN A 76 -1.78 10.95 -3.34
CA GLN A 76 -1.59 9.95 -2.31
C GLN A 76 -0.17 9.37 -2.33
N PRO A 77 0.52 9.29 -1.18
CA PRO A 77 1.81 8.62 -1.11
C PRO A 77 1.67 7.16 -1.54
N THR A 78 2.64 6.67 -2.31
CA THR A 78 2.67 5.23 -2.62
C THR A 78 2.82 4.43 -1.32
N TYR A 79 2.39 3.17 -1.29
CA TYR A 79 2.58 2.29 -0.14
C TYR A 79 4.02 2.31 0.41
N ARG A 80 5.00 2.26 -0.50
CA ARG A 80 6.43 2.35 -0.13
C ARG A 80 6.79 3.71 0.45
N ALA A 81 6.31 4.80 -0.14
CA ALA A 81 6.55 6.14 0.37
C ALA A 81 5.93 6.31 1.78
N SER A 82 4.72 5.78 1.99
CA SER A 82 4.07 5.75 3.30
C SER A 82 4.89 4.95 4.32
N GLN A 83 5.38 3.75 3.96
CA GLN A 83 6.26 2.97 4.85
C GLN A 83 7.55 3.71 5.22
N VAL A 84 8.18 4.38 4.25
CA VAL A 84 9.40 5.17 4.48
C VAL A 84 9.08 6.35 5.40
N ALA A 85 7.97 7.06 5.18
CA ALA A 85 7.53 8.16 6.02
C ALA A 85 7.26 7.70 7.47
N THR A 86 6.58 6.57 7.66
CA THR A 86 6.36 5.99 8.99
C THR A 86 7.66 5.55 9.65
N SER A 87 8.59 4.97 8.89
CA SER A 87 9.90 4.55 9.41
C SER A 87 10.76 5.75 9.83
N ALA A 88 10.71 6.84 9.06
CA ALA A 88 11.39 8.08 9.41
C ALA A 88 10.76 8.71 10.67
N ALA A 89 9.44 8.81 10.73
CA ALA A 89 8.74 9.37 11.89
C ALA A 89 8.96 8.57 13.18
N THR A 90 9.12 7.25 13.09
CA THR A 90 9.42 6.40 14.26
C THR A 90 10.88 6.56 14.71
N ALA A 91 11.83 6.68 13.78
CA ALA A 91 13.23 6.94 14.12
C ALA A 91 13.44 8.30 14.82
N ASP A 92 12.64 9.33 14.47
CA ASP A 92 12.72 10.65 15.11
C ASP A 92 12.22 10.62 16.57
N LEU A 93 11.27 9.74 16.91
CA LEU A 93 10.73 9.62 18.27
C LEU A 93 11.74 8.96 19.23
N ASP A 94 12.51 7.98 18.75
CA ASP A 94 13.49 7.26 19.56
C ASP A 94 14.76 8.09 19.85
N ASN A 95 14.96 9.21 19.14
CA ASN A 95 16.14 10.07 19.27
C ASN A 95 16.03 11.11 20.40
N ASN A 96 14.90 11.17 21.10
CA ASN A 96 14.61 12.21 22.11
C ASN A 96 14.82 11.78 23.57
N GLN A 97 15.38 10.60 23.85
CA GLN A 97 15.35 10.05 25.22
C GLN A 97 16.71 9.74 25.87
N THR A 98 17.83 10.36 25.46
CA THR A 98 19.14 10.06 26.10
C THR A 98 20.04 11.22 26.51
N ASP A 99 19.63 12.49 26.40
CA ASP A 99 20.58 13.61 26.56
C ASP A 99 20.36 14.60 27.72
N ASP A 100 19.64 14.23 28.78
CA ASP A 100 19.48 15.13 29.96
C ASP A 100 20.28 14.74 31.22
N LYS A 101 21.07 13.67 31.21
CA LYS A 101 21.96 13.36 32.34
C LYS A 101 23.27 12.75 31.86
N ILE A 102 24.28 13.60 31.65
CA ILE A 102 25.63 13.52 32.25
C ILE A 102 26.45 14.66 31.65
N ASN A 103 26.49 15.79 32.37
CA ASN A 103 27.56 16.77 32.30
C ASN A 103 28.79 16.17 33.00
N GLU A 104 29.42 15.17 32.40
CA GLU A 104 30.83 14.91 32.62
C GLU A 104 31.51 15.00 31.27
N SER A 105 32.32 16.06 31.16
CA SER A 105 33.30 16.33 30.12
C SER A 105 34.23 15.13 29.95
N THR A 106 33.73 14.12 29.26
CA THR A 106 34.54 13.11 28.62
C THR A 106 34.79 13.66 27.24
N GLU A 107 36.04 14.03 26.96
CA GLU A 107 36.55 14.28 25.62
C GLU A 107 36.44 12.97 24.82
N ALA A 108 35.21 12.60 24.47
CA ALA A 108 34.96 11.58 23.49
C ALA A 108 35.53 12.14 22.20
N ARG A 109 36.69 11.59 21.81
CA ARG A 109 37.19 11.56 20.44
C ARG A 109 36.10 10.94 19.57
N THR A 110 35.06 11.71 19.29
CA THR A 110 34.23 11.54 18.12
C THR A 110 35.21 11.77 16.98
N LYS A 111 35.74 10.68 16.44
CA LYS A 111 36.34 10.69 15.11
C LYS A 111 35.24 11.22 14.21
N GLN A 112 35.26 12.53 14.00
CA GLN A 112 34.52 13.18 12.94
C GLN A 112 35.00 12.47 11.70
N ASN A 113 34.25 11.46 11.24
CA ASN A 113 34.42 10.95 9.91
C ASN A 113 34.27 12.19 9.04
N PRO A 114 35.33 12.61 8.32
CA PRO A 114 35.28 13.83 7.55
C PRO A 114 34.04 13.73 6.68
N ALA A 115 33.15 14.73 6.79
CA ALA A 115 31.88 14.78 6.10
C ALA A 115 32.08 14.24 4.69
N GLN A 116 31.62 12.99 4.46
CA GLN A 116 31.89 12.30 3.22
C GLN A 116 31.23 13.14 2.15
N LYS A 117 32.05 13.85 1.36
CA LYS A 117 31.57 14.57 0.18
C LYS A 117 30.69 13.57 -0.58
N PRO A 118 29.45 13.94 -0.95
CA PRO A 118 28.52 13.01 -1.57
C PRO A 118 29.21 12.39 -2.79
N GLN A 119 29.63 11.13 -2.68
CA GLN A 119 30.43 10.41 -3.69
C GLN A 119 29.66 10.16 -5.01
N HIS A 120 28.45 10.69 -5.11
CA HIS A 120 27.52 10.46 -6.21
C HIS A 120 27.32 11.67 -7.12
N ALA A 121 27.97 12.82 -6.86
CA ALA A 121 27.81 14.00 -7.71
C ALA A 121 28.24 13.74 -9.17
N ASP A 122 29.18 12.84 -9.39
CA ASP A 122 29.77 12.57 -10.72
C ASP A 122 29.34 11.21 -11.30
N GLN A 123 28.09 10.78 -11.04
CA GLN A 123 27.59 9.49 -11.55
C GLN A 123 26.22 9.61 -12.22
N ILE A 124 26.09 9.04 -13.42
CA ILE A 124 24.80 8.86 -14.11
C ILE A 124 24.38 7.40 -13.98
N LEU A 125 23.22 7.17 -13.36
CA LEU A 125 22.66 5.82 -13.14
C LEU A 125 21.51 5.55 -14.11
N ILE A 126 21.75 4.68 -15.09
CA ILE A 126 20.73 4.25 -16.05
C ILE A 126 20.26 2.85 -15.67
N HIS A 127 18.95 2.70 -15.49
CA HIS A 127 18.32 1.42 -15.22
C HIS A 127 17.44 1.00 -16.39
N TYR A 128 17.62 -0.21 -16.90
CA TYR A 128 16.78 -0.78 -17.95
C TYR A 128 16.20 -2.14 -17.55
N ASN A 129 15.04 -2.49 -18.12
CA ASN A 129 14.45 -3.82 -17.95
C ASN A 129 15.14 -4.79 -18.90
N HIS A 130 15.67 -5.89 -18.39
CA HIS A 130 16.38 -6.84 -19.24
C HIS A 130 15.44 -7.74 -20.04
N GLU A 131 15.64 -7.68 -21.34
CA GLU A 131 15.08 -8.62 -22.31
C GLU A 131 16.22 -9.41 -22.95
N LYS A 132 16.01 -10.70 -23.24
CA LYS A 132 17.05 -11.57 -23.81
C LYS A 132 17.60 -11.03 -25.14
N ARG A 133 16.75 -10.38 -25.94
CA ARG A 133 17.14 -9.73 -27.21
C ARG A 133 17.98 -8.46 -27.03
N LEU A 134 18.09 -7.93 -25.81
CA LEU A 134 18.82 -6.73 -25.45
C LEU A 134 20.02 -7.04 -24.54
N ASP A 135 20.60 -8.24 -24.66
CA ASP A 135 21.86 -8.62 -23.98
C ASP A 135 22.93 -7.54 -24.14
N SER A 136 23.12 -7.07 -25.38
CA SER A 136 24.19 -6.15 -25.72
C SER A 136 23.92 -4.70 -25.30
N ILE A 137 22.69 -4.37 -24.89
CA ILE A 137 22.28 -2.96 -24.74
C ILE A 137 23.12 -2.22 -23.71
N LYS A 138 23.55 -2.91 -22.64
CA LYS A 138 24.47 -2.33 -21.65
C LYS A 138 25.78 -1.88 -22.30
N ARG A 139 26.39 -2.75 -23.10
CA ARG A 139 27.62 -2.46 -23.83
C ARG A 139 27.39 -1.36 -24.87
N ASP A 140 26.26 -1.38 -25.55
CA ASP A 140 25.95 -0.44 -26.61
C ASP A 140 25.69 0.97 -26.04
N MET A 141 25.05 1.07 -24.87
CA MET A 141 24.91 2.33 -24.13
C MET A 141 26.27 2.90 -23.73
N HIS A 142 27.18 2.08 -23.17
CA HIS A 142 28.54 2.53 -22.85
C HIS A 142 29.29 3.03 -24.09
N LYS A 143 29.23 2.28 -25.21
CA LYS A 143 29.84 2.71 -26.47
C LYS A 143 29.25 4.03 -26.98
N ALA A 144 27.93 4.19 -26.90
CA ALA A 144 27.26 5.42 -27.31
C ALA A 144 27.68 6.60 -26.42
N TYR A 145 27.75 6.38 -25.10
CA TYR A 145 28.18 7.39 -24.14
C TYR A 145 29.62 7.84 -24.42
N ASP A 146 30.55 6.90 -24.54
CA ASP A 146 31.95 7.20 -24.83
C ASP A 146 32.10 7.90 -26.18
N LYS A 147 31.35 7.47 -27.20
CA LYS A 147 31.41 8.08 -28.53
C LYS A 147 30.96 9.55 -28.52
N VAL A 148 29.92 9.86 -27.75
CA VAL A 148 29.31 11.20 -27.74
C VAL A 148 30.00 12.14 -26.75
N PHE A 149 30.35 11.65 -25.56
CA PHE A 149 30.74 12.49 -24.43
C PHE A 149 32.24 12.48 -24.10
N LYS A 150 33.05 11.63 -24.74
CA LYS A 150 34.49 11.50 -24.42
C LYS A 150 35.29 12.81 -24.44
N ASN A 151 34.89 13.79 -25.26
CA ASN A 151 35.58 15.09 -25.35
C ASN A 151 34.75 16.25 -24.76
N THR A 152 33.80 15.94 -23.88
CA THR A 152 32.94 16.93 -23.22
C THR A 152 33.17 16.85 -21.70
N PRO A 153 32.85 17.91 -20.93
CA PRO A 153 32.91 17.84 -19.47
C PRO A 153 32.01 16.75 -18.86
N VAL A 154 31.00 16.30 -19.61
CA VAL A 154 30.13 15.17 -19.22
C VAL A 154 30.89 13.84 -19.28
N GLY A 155 31.95 13.73 -20.08
CA GLY A 155 32.77 12.53 -20.20
C GLY A 155 33.44 12.10 -18.89
N ASP A 156 33.68 13.04 -17.97
CA ASP A 156 34.25 12.77 -16.65
C ASP A 156 33.23 12.14 -15.69
N ILE A 157 31.93 12.27 -16.00
CA ILE A 157 30.85 11.68 -15.22
C ILE A 157 30.78 10.18 -15.51
N LYS A 158 30.86 9.37 -14.47
CA LYS A 158 30.82 7.91 -14.59
C LYS A 158 29.41 7.42 -14.87
N MET A 159 29.19 6.86 -16.06
CA MET A 159 27.92 6.19 -16.36
C MET A 159 27.90 4.77 -15.77
N ILE A 160 26.86 4.45 -15.01
CA ILE A 160 26.57 3.12 -14.47
C ILE A 160 25.28 2.62 -15.09
N VAL A 161 25.38 1.60 -15.95
CA VAL A 161 24.22 0.96 -16.56
C VAL A 161 23.88 -0.31 -15.78
N GLY A 162 22.79 -0.23 -15.03
CA GLY A 162 22.24 -1.31 -14.22
C GLY A 162 21.06 -1.99 -14.90
N ASN A 163 20.99 -3.32 -14.77
CA ASN A 163 19.80 -4.07 -15.13
C ASN A 163 18.83 -4.05 -13.94
N ARG A 164 17.59 -3.58 -14.14
CA ARG A 164 16.48 -3.82 -13.23
C ARG A 164 16.01 -5.27 -13.35
N ASN A 165 16.91 -6.21 -13.07
CA ASN A 165 16.54 -7.61 -12.89
C ASN A 165 16.03 -7.74 -11.45
N ARG A 166 14.81 -7.24 -11.19
CA ARG A 166 14.06 -7.75 -10.05
C ARG A 166 13.77 -9.22 -10.36
N ARG A 167 14.64 -10.13 -9.92
CA ARG A 167 14.34 -11.58 -9.87
C ARG A 167 12.99 -11.83 -9.21
N ASP A 168 12.54 -10.92 -8.34
CA ASP A 168 11.25 -10.99 -7.65
C ASP A 168 10.09 -10.23 -8.29
N ALA A 169 10.28 -9.39 -9.31
CA ALA A 169 9.17 -8.61 -9.89
C ALA A 169 8.21 -9.47 -10.71
N LYS A 170 8.71 -10.55 -11.37
CA LYS A 170 7.86 -11.54 -12.05
C LYS A 170 6.82 -12.16 -11.12
N HIS A 171 7.10 -12.13 -9.84
CA HIS A 171 6.26 -12.75 -8.86
C HIS A 171 5.58 -11.75 -7.93
N GLN A 172 6.01 -10.49 -7.88
CA GLN A 172 5.35 -9.45 -7.08
C GLN A 172 3.98 -9.03 -7.63
N LEU A 173 3.67 -9.30 -8.91
CA LEU A 173 2.34 -9.01 -9.42
C LEU A 173 1.28 -9.95 -8.84
N ILE A 174 1.60 -11.22 -8.50
CA ILE A 174 0.62 -12.22 -8.05
C ILE A 174 1.31 -13.32 -7.21
N ARG A 175 1.89 -13.04 -6.03
CA ARG A 175 2.63 -14.07 -5.26
C ARG A 175 1.88 -14.82 -4.18
N LYS A 176 0.68 -14.40 -3.83
CA LYS A 176 -0.18 -15.22 -2.97
C LYS A 176 -1.54 -15.30 -3.60
N ARG A 177 -1.84 -16.49 -4.16
CA ARG A 177 -3.22 -16.92 -4.34
C ARG A 177 -3.89 -16.71 -2.96
N PRO A 178 -4.95 -15.87 -2.86
CA PRO A 178 -5.64 -15.66 -1.61
C PRO A 178 -5.99 -17.00 -1.00
N ASN A 179 -5.96 -17.07 0.32
CA ASN A 179 -6.20 -18.30 1.05
C ASN A 179 -7.52 -18.95 0.54
N LYS A 180 -7.55 -20.27 0.34
CA LYS A 180 -8.62 -20.97 -0.43
C LYS A 180 -10.02 -20.66 0.07
N HIS A 181 -10.17 -20.31 1.35
CA HIS A 181 -11.43 -19.88 1.95
C HIS A 181 -11.94 -18.53 1.43
N LEU A 182 -11.07 -17.60 1.03
CA LEU A 182 -11.42 -16.33 0.41
C LEU A 182 -11.90 -16.50 -1.05
N LEU A 183 -11.50 -17.61 -1.69
CA LEU A 183 -11.88 -17.95 -3.07
C LEU A 183 -13.14 -18.82 -3.13
N GLN A 184 -13.54 -19.44 -2.01
CA GLN A 184 -14.78 -20.17 -1.94
C GLN A 184 -15.90 -19.19 -1.61
N ASN A 185 -16.87 -19.04 -2.51
CA ASN A 185 -18.14 -18.34 -2.27
C ASN A 185 -19.03 -19.09 -1.27
N LYS A 186 -18.45 -19.67 -0.23
CA LYS A 186 -19.23 -20.15 0.89
C LYS A 186 -19.67 -18.91 1.66
N PRO A 187 -20.97 -18.61 1.74
CA PRO A 187 -21.41 -17.55 2.63
C PRO A 187 -20.82 -17.88 4.00
N VAL A 188 -20.13 -16.92 4.61
CA VAL A 188 -19.66 -17.06 6.00
C VAL A 188 -20.93 -17.32 6.78
N GLN A 189 -21.17 -18.59 7.14
CA GLN A 189 -22.20 -18.94 8.09
C GLN A 189 -21.73 -18.31 9.39
N LYS A 190 -22.15 -17.07 9.64
CA LYS A 190 -21.97 -16.41 10.93
C LYS A 190 -22.62 -17.35 11.93
N GLY A 191 -21.78 -18.11 12.63
CA GLY A 191 -22.21 -19.10 13.60
C GLY A 191 -23.22 -18.45 14.52
N ARG A 192 -24.41 -19.04 14.60
CA ARG A 192 -25.54 -18.62 15.44
C ARG A 192 -25.26 -18.74 16.95
N ASN A 193 -24.00 -18.81 17.37
CA ASN A 193 -23.63 -19.07 18.76
C ASN A 193 -23.71 -17.84 19.67
N ARG A 194 -24.01 -16.64 19.16
CA ARG A 194 -24.18 -15.45 19.99
C ARG A 194 -25.53 -15.35 20.72
N LYS A 195 -26.51 -16.21 20.41
CA LYS A 195 -27.82 -16.17 21.08
C LYS A 195 -27.88 -16.93 22.42
N GLN A 196 -26.96 -17.86 22.68
CA GLN A 196 -26.98 -18.61 23.95
C GLN A 196 -26.34 -17.86 25.13
N HIS A 197 -25.49 -16.85 24.89
CA HIS A 197 -24.85 -16.10 25.98
C HIS A 197 -25.70 -14.94 26.51
N GLN A 198 -26.70 -14.46 25.76
CA GLN A 198 -27.64 -13.43 26.24
C GLN A 198 -28.84 -14.00 26.99
N GLN A 199 -29.28 -15.24 26.70
CA GLN A 199 -30.34 -15.88 27.49
C GLN A 199 -29.88 -16.24 28.92
N LYS A 200 -28.62 -16.62 29.10
CA LYS A 200 -28.09 -16.92 30.46
C LYS A 200 -27.94 -15.69 31.36
N GLN A 201 -27.80 -14.48 30.81
CA GLN A 201 -27.72 -13.25 31.62
C GLN A 201 -29.11 -12.76 32.07
N ASN A 202 -30.16 -13.03 31.29
CA ASN A 202 -31.52 -12.64 31.65
C ASN A 202 -32.16 -13.59 32.70
N GLU A 203 -31.72 -14.84 32.79
CA GLU A 203 -32.17 -15.76 33.85
C GLU A 203 -31.59 -15.40 35.24
N THR A 204 -30.38 -14.83 35.31
CA THR A 204 -29.78 -14.37 36.57
C THR A 204 -30.35 -13.07 37.13
N MET A 205 -31.02 -12.25 36.33
CA MET A 205 -31.66 -11.00 36.80
C MET A 205 -33.13 -11.19 37.23
N SER A 206 -33.73 -12.36 36.96
CA SER A 206 -35.16 -12.61 37.18
C SER A 206 -35.49 -13.24 38.53
N THR A 207 -34.48 -13.52 39.38
CA THR A 207 -34.67 -14.17 40.69
C THR A 207 -34.63 -13.22 41.89
N GLU A 208 -34.41 -11.91 41.69
CA GLU A 208 -34.17 -10.98 42.81
C GLU A 208 -35.37 -10.08 43.19
N TYR A 209 -36.51 -10.17 42.49
CA TYR A 209 -37.70 -9.36 42.80
C TYR A 209 -38.94 -10.21 43.05
N ASN A 210 -38.94 -10.95 44.16
CA ASN A 210 -40.17 -11.41 44.81
C ASN A 210 -39.94 -11.42 46.32
N ASN A 211 -39.97 -10.23 46.92
CA ASN A 211 -40.07 -10.09 48.37
C ASN A 211 -41.24 -9.14 48.69
N PRO A 212 -42.46 -9.66 48.92
CA PRO A 212 -43.59 -8.86 49.32
C PRO A 212 -43.63 -8.80 50.83
N ASN A 213 -43.19 -7.70 51.42
CA ASN A 213 -43.61 -7.24 52.74
C ASN A 213 -43.07 -5.83 52.95
N THR A 214 -43.96 -4.85 53.05
CA THR A 214 -44.16 -4.06 54.29
C THR A 214 -45.26 -3.02 54.03
N ILE A 215 -46.40 -3.27 54.67
CA ILE A 215 -47.49 -2.33 54.95
C ILE A 215 -46.98 -1.25 55.91
N THR A 216 -47.38 0.02 55.74
CA THR A 216 -47.78 1.00 56.80
C THR A 216 -48.17 2.30 56.06
N GLU A 217 -49.46 2.62 55.86
CA GLU A 217 -50.36 3.35 56.77
C GLU A 217 -49.96 4.81 57.10
N HIS A 218 -51.00 5.67 57.10
CA HIS A 218 -51.10 7.02 57.67
C HIS A 218 -50.38 8.17 56.93
N ASN A 219 -50.96 9.36 56.73
CA ASN A 219 -52.08 10.02 57.39
C ASN A 219 -52.70 11.12 56.51
N GLN A 220 -54.00 11.36 56.73
CA GLN A 220 -54.74 12.58 56.40
C GLN A 220 -54.08 13.80 57.06
N ILE A 221 -54.29 15.00 56.51
CA ILE A 221 -54.76 16.20 57.23
C ILE A 221 -55.04 17.32 56.19
N GLN A 222 -56.30 17.77 56.22
CA GLN A 222 -56.90 19.09 55.93
C GLN A 222 -56.65 19.80 54.60
#